data_AF-A0A8T1D3X8-F1
#
_entry.id   AF-A0A8T1D3X8-F1
#
_cell.length_a   1.000
_cell.length_b   1.000
_cell.length_c   1.000
_cell.angle_alpha   90.00
_cell.angle_beta   90.00
_cell.angle_gamma   90.00
#
_symmetry.space_group_name_H-M   'P 1'
#
loop_
_entity.id
_entity.type
_entity.pdbx_description
1 polymer ?
#
loop_
_entity_poly.entity_id
_entity_poly.type
_entity_poly.pdbx_seq_one_letter_code
_entity_poly.pdbx_strand_id
1 'polypeptide(L)'
;MMAADVVFNAGYGPESIMQHWCFVDWFGHVDVELKGWETTDGVSLVGITTTSVTITKHTLRNVFPHLRTTDNSDRNGKLAEQLLHQRLVMHGSTYFEWDDSTCRVTRVISTSDMLTPMLQLLDNLEDVSRVFEQALISPEFLWKQMLYYNTFPLQCRSSKHSPVPRLY
;
A
#
# COMPACT_ATOMS: atom_id res chain seq x y z
N MET A 1 1.41 -10.30 20.07
CA MET A 1 2.13 -11.21 19.13
C MET A 1 1.12 -11.62 18.05
N MET A 2 1.52 -11.79 16.79
CA MET A 2 0.59 -12.25 15.74
C MET A 2 0.42 -13.77 15.80
N ALA A 3 -0.77 -14.27 15.47
CA ALA A 3 -0.98 -15.68 15.22
C ALA A 3 -0.20 -16.13 13.96
N ALA A 4 0.19 -17.40 13.89
CA ALA A 4 0.96 -17.92 12.75
C ALA A 4 0.14 -17.94 11.45
N ASP A 5 -1.18 -18.02 11.58
CA ASP A 5 -2.19 -18.02 10.53
C ASP A 5 -2.97 -16.71 10.45
N VAL A 6 -2.41 -15.62 11.00
CA VAL A 6 -3.03 -14.28 10.97
C VAL A 6 -3.50 -13.94 9.56
N VAL A 7 -4.76 -13.54 9.42
CA VAL A 7 -5.30 -13.10 8.13
C VAL A 7 -4.84 -11.66 7.88
N PHE A 8 -4.20 -11.40 6.75
CA PHE A 8 -3.85 -10.04 6.33
C PHE A 8 -4.38 -9.74 4.94
N ASN A 9 -5.40 -8.89 4.85
CA ASN A 9 -6.11 -8.59 3.61
C ASN A 9 -6.51 -9.87 2.85
N ALA A 10 -5.83 -10.19 1.74
CA ALA A 10 -6.07 -11.37 0.91
C ALA A 10 -5.11 -12.54 1.18
N GLY A 11 -4.20 -12.41 2.14
CA GLY A 11 -3.16 -13.40 2.48
C GLY A 11 -3.24 -13.89 3.93
N TYR A 12 -2.31 -14.78 4.26
CA TYR A 12 -2.20 -15.42 5.58
C TYR A 12 -0.76 -15.38 6.10
N GLY A 13 -0.64 -15.38 7.42
CA GLY A 13 0.63 -15.40 8.13
C GLY A 13 1.34 -14.04 8.18
N PRO A 14 2.27 -13.85 9.13
CA PRO A 14 3.05 -12.62 9.27
C PRO A 14 3.82 -12.25 7.99
N GLU A 15 4.16 -13.23 7.15
CA GLU A 15 4.84 -13.04 5.87
C GLU A 15 4.00 -12.20 4.90
N SER A 16 2.67 -12.33 4.90
CA SER A 16 1.78 -11.53 4.04
C SER A 16 1.84 -10.04 4.40
N ILE A 17 1.97 -9.73 5.70
CA ILE A 17 2.15 -8.36 6.19
C ILE A 17 3.52 -7.83 5.75
N MET A 18 4.57 -8.63 5.92
CA MET A 18 5.93 -8.23 5.49
C MET A 18 5.98 -7.95 3.99
N GLN A 19 5.38 -8.80 3.16
CA GLN A 19 5.32 -8.62 1.71
C GLN A 19 4.60 -7.33 1.31
N HIS A 20 3.51 -6.99 2.01
CA HIS A 20 2.83 -5.72 1.81
C HIS A 20 3.74 -4.53 2.08
N TRP A 21 4.49 -4.54 3.18
CA TRP A 21 5.47 -3.47 3.45
C TRP A 21 6.60 -3.43 2.42
N CYS A 22 7.11 -4.58 1.96
CA CYS A 22 8.11 -4.59 0.88
C CYS A 22 7.57 -3.99 -0.43
N PHE A 23 6.28 -4.15 -0.70
CA PHE A 23 5.61 -3.52 -1.84
C PHE A 23 5.43 -2.01 -1.62
N VAL A 24 5.01 -1.58 -0.44
CA VAL A 24 4.87 -0.16 -0.08
C VAL A 24 6.21 0.57 -0.19
N ASP A 25 7.34 -0.09 0.10
CA ASP A 25 8.70 0.43 -0.10
C ASP A 25 9.05 0.75 -1.57
N TRP A 26 8.23 0.35 -2.55
CA TRP A 26 8.39 0.81 -3.94
C TRP A 26 7.96 2.27 -4.13
N PHE A 27 7.27 2.86 -3.16
CA PHE A 27 6.97 4.28 -3.12
C PHE A 27 8.06 5.08 -2.39
N GLY A 28 8.22 6.34 -2.75
CA GLY A 28 9.14 7.24 -2.05
C GLY A 28 8.49 7.93 -0.87
N HIS A 29 9.26 8.29 0.16
CA HIS A 29 8.80 9.06 1.33
C HIS A 29 7.47 8.54 1.92
N VAL A 30 7.42 7.22 2.15
CA VAL A 30 6.28 6.54 2.79
C VAL A 30 6.14 7.05 4.21
N ASP A 31 4.92 7.41 4.57
CA ASP A 31 4.55 7.83 5.92
C ASP A 31 3.14 7.31 6.23
N VAL A 32 2.95 6.76 7.43
CA VAL A 32 1.67 6.19 7.88
C VAL A 32 1.37 6.72 9.26
N GLU A 33 0.32 7.52 9.35
CA GLU A 33 -0.07 8.20 10.58
C GLU A 33 -1.39 7.64 11.11
N LEU A 34 -1.43 7.23 12.37
CA LEU A 34 -2.66 6.92 13.09
C LEU A 34 -3.34 8.22 13.51
N LYS A 35 -4.53 8.50 12.98
CA LYS A 35 -5.31 9.71 13.28
C LYS A 35 -6.26 9.52 14.45
N GLY A 36 -6.66 8.28 14.71
CA GLY A 36 -7.55 7.92 15.80
C GLY A 36 -7.86 6.44 15.74
N TRP A 37 -8.68 5.97 16.69
CA TRP A 37 -9.14 4.59 16.70
C TRP A 37 -10.48 4.47 17.43
N GLU A 38 -11.20 3.40 17.10
CA GLU A 38 -12.49 3.04 17.69
C GLU A 38 -12.45 1.56 18.10
N THR A 39 -12.92 1.25 19.30
CA THR A 39 -13.09 -0.13 19.76
C THR A 39 -14.49 -0.61 19.41
N THR A 40 -14.61 -1.75 18.73
CA THR A 40 -15.89 -2.25 18.22
C THR A 40 -16.59 -3.24 19.16
N ASP A 41 -15.88 -4.20 19.74
CA ASP A 41 -16.48 -5.29 20.54
C ASP A 41 -15.55 -5.91 21.60
N GLY A 42 -14.55 -5.16 22.08
CA GLY A 42 -13.60 -5.62 23.11
C GLY A 42 -12.48 -6.53 22.60
N VAL A 43 -12.69 -7.22 21.48
CA VAL A 43 -11.70 -8.09 20.80
C VAL A 43 -11.24 -7.54 19.45
N SER A 44 -11.76 -6.37 19.06
CA SER A 44 -11.39 -5.70 17.82
C SER A 44 -11.26 -4.19 17.95
N LEU A 45 -10.44 -3.63 17.05
CA LEU A 45 -10.07 -2.22 16.98
C LEU A 45 -10.03 -1.77 15.53
N VAL A 46 -10.63 -0.63 15.22
CA VAL A 46 -10.45 0.05 13.93
C VAL A 46 -9.57 1.27 14.14
N GLY A 47 -8.38 1.28 13.56
CA GLY A 47 -7.52 2.45 13.48
C GLY A 47 -7.86 3.28 12.24
N ILE A 48 -8.07 4.58 12.39
CA ILE A 48 -8.21 5.54 11.29
C ILE A 48 -6.83 6.04 10.92
N THR A 49 -6.46 5.95 9.66
CA THR A 49 -5.08 6.19 9.20
C THR A 49 -5.02 7.19 8.05
N THR A 50 -3.88 7.86 7.95
CA THR A 50 -3.48 8.61 6.76
C THR A 50 -2.17 8.04 6.26
N THR A 51 -2.18 7.56 5.02
CA THR A 51 -1.00 7.02 4.35
C THR A 51 -0.56 8.02 3.28
N SER A 52 0.69 8.48 3.38
CA SER A 52 1.26 9.44 2.43
C SER A 52 2.44 8.82 1.70
N VAL A 53 2.44 8.91 0.37
CA VAL A 53 3.49 8.31 -0.48
C VAL A 53 3.83 9.22 -1.65
N THR A 54 5.06 9.12 -2.15
CA THR A 54 5.52 9.86 -3.32
C THR A 54 5.74 8.91 -4.49
N ILE A 55 5.16 9.23 -5.65
CA ILE A 55 5.42 8.47 -6.87
C ILE A 55 6.80 8.83 -7.40
N THR A 56 7.70 7.86 -7.44
CA THR A 56 9.07 8.03 -7.96
C THR A 56 9.25 7.29 -9.29
N LYS A 57 10.41 7.46 -9.93
CA LYS A 57 10.80 6.62 -11.08
C LYS A 57 10.79 5.12 -10.75
N HIS A 58 11.13 4.78 -9.49
CA HIS A 58 11.09 3.40 -9.01
C HIS A 58 9.62 2.92 -8.88
N THR A 59 8.74 3.76 -8.36
CA THR A 59 7.29 3.49 -8.28
C THR A 59 6.70 3.27 -9.66
N LEU A 60 6.95 4.16 -10.63
CA LEU A 60 6.48 3.99 -12.01
C LEU A 60 7.00 2.69 -12.63
N ARG A 61 8.24 2.28 -12.33
CA ARG A 61 8.81 1.04 -12.87
C ARG A 61 8.14 -0.22 -12.33
N ASN A 62 7.84 -0.27 -11.04
CA ASN A 62 7.38 -1.51 -10.40
C ASN A 62 5.87 -1.54 -10.14
N VAL A 63 5.20 -0.39 -10.00
CA VAL A 63 3.75 -0.29 -9.71
C VAL A 63 2.94 -0.01 -10.97
N PHE A 64 3.44 0.87 -11.86
CA PHE A 64 2.74 1.30 -13.08
C PHE A 64 3.58 1.03 -14.35
N PRO A 65 4.05 -0.22 -14.56
CA PRO A 65 5.03 -0.51 -15.61
C PRO A 65 4.51 -0.18 -17.02
N HIS A 66 3.20 -0.28 -17.26
CA HIS A 66 2.55 0.01 -18.55
C HIS A 66 2.57 1.48 -18.93
N LEU A 67 2.75 2.40 -17.97
CA LEU A 67 2.87 3.83 -18.26
C LEU A 67 4.25 4.19 -18.82
N ARG A 68 5.22 3.26 -18.76
CA ARG A 68 6.56 3.46 -19.34
C ARG A 68 6.53 3.15 -20.83
N THR A 69 6.32 4.17 -21.64
CA THR A 69 6.44 4.06 -23.10
C THR A 69 7.83 4.48 -23.55
N THR A 70 8.32 3.90 -24.63
CA THR A 70 9.56 4.36 -25.31
C THR A 70 9.32 5.60 -26.17
N ASP A 71 8.04 5.95 -26.40
CA ASP A 71 7.60 7.11 -27.15
C ASP A 71 6.87 8.08 -26.22
N ASN A 72 7.46 9.24 -25.98
CA ASN A 72 6.93 10.28 -25.10
C ASN A 72 5.70 11.00 -25.70
N SER A 73 5.34 10.73 -26.96
CA SER A 73 4.13 11.27 -27.58
C SER A 73 2.86 10.50 -27.20
N ASP A 74 3.00 9.30 -26.62
CA ASP A 74 1.90 8.46 -26.17
C ASP A 74 1.25 9.02 -24.88
N ARG A 75 -0.08 8.87 -24.77
CA ARG A 75 -0.89 9.32 -23.63
C ARG A 75 -0.36 8.75 -22.30
N ASN A 76 0.17 7.53 -22.33
CA ASN A 76 0.79 6.88 -21.17
C ASN A 76 2.06 7.59 -20.67
N GLY A 77 2.89 8.11 -21.58
CA GLY A 77 4.08 8.89 -21.22
C GLY A 77 3.70 10.18 -20.50
N LYS A 78 2.66 10.88 -20.98
CA LYS A 78 2.12 12.09 -20.32
C LYS A 78 1.57 11.78 -18.93
N LEU A 79 0.86 10.67 -18.75
CA LEU A 79 0.40 10.22 -17.43
C LEU A 79 1.58 9.93 -16.50
N ALA A 80 2.62 9.23 -16.98
CA ALA A 80 3.81 8.96 -16.18
C ALA A 80 4.52 10.25 -15.73
N GLU A 81 4.61 11.26 -16.61
CA GLU A 81 5.18 12.57 -16.28
C GLU A 81 4.34 13.34 -15.26
N GLN A 82 3.01 13.34 -15.40
CA GLN A 82 2.10 14.00 -14.45
C GLN A 82 2.16 13.36 -13.06
N LEU A 83 2.26 12.03 -12.99
CA LEU A 83 2.35 11.28 -11.74
C LEU A 83 3.71 11.42 -11.04
N LEU A 84 4.79 11.62 -11.80
CA LEU A 84 6.14 11.63 -11.25
C LEU A 84 6.34 12.77 -10.23
N HIS A 85 6.90 12.42 -9.07
CA HIS A 85 7.16 13.29 -7.91
C HIS A 85 5.90 13.79 -7.18
N GLN A 86 4.70 13.31 -7.54
CA GLN A 86 3.49 13.66 -6.83
C GLN A 86 3.42 12.95 -5.49
N ARG A 87 3.03 13.69 -4.44
CA ARG A 87 2.75 13.14 -3.11
C ARG A 87 1.25 12.89 -3.00
N LEU A 88 0.88 11.62 -2.90
CA LEU A 88 -0.49 11.19 -2.64
C LEU A 88 -0.70 11.11 -1.13
N VAL A 89 -1.83 11.62 -0.66
CA VAL A 89 -2.30 11.50 0.71
C VAL A 89 -3.59 10.71 0.68
N MET A 90 -3.59 9.54 1.30
CA MET A 90 -4.67 8.57 1.23
C MET A 90 -5.29 8.41 2.62
N HIS A 91 -6.61 8.52 2.70
CA HIS A 91 -7.34 8.23 3.91
C HIS A 91 -7.70 6.75 3.95
N GLY A 92 -7.52 6.13 5.11
CA GLY A 92 -7.67 4.69 5.24
C GLY A 92 -8.09 4.28 6.62
N SER A 93 -8.30 2.97 6.78
CA SER A 93 -8.49 2.37 8.09
C SER A 93 -7.78 1.01 8.15
N THR A 94 -7.46 0.60 9.37
CA THR A 94 -6.91 -0.73 9.64
C THR A 94 -7.69 -1.36 10.77
N TYR A 95 -8.41 -2.44 10.45
CA TYR A 95 -9.12 -3.28 11.39
C TYR A 95 -8.16 -4.32 11.95
N PHE A 96 -8.15 -4.44 13.28
CA PHE A 96 -7.43 -5.46 14.02
C PHE A 96 -8.43 -6.30 14.80
N GLU A 97 -8.20 -7.62 14.81
CA GLU A 97 -8.92 -8.59 15.60
C GLU A 97 -7.90 -9.47 16.33
N TRP A 98 -8.19 -9.81 17.57
CA TRP A 98 -7.35 -10.72 18.35
C TRP A 98 -8.19 -11.76 19.09
N ASP A 99 -7.57 -12.88 19.38
CA ASP A 99 -8.12 -13.91 20.26
C ASP A 99 -7.73 -13.61 21.70
N ASP A 100 -8.74 -13.32 22.54
CA ASP A 100 -8.57 -13.01 23.96
C ASP A 100 -7.91 -14.14 24.76
N SER A 101 -8.09 -15.39 24.35
CA SER A 101 -7.53 -16.53 25.08
C SER A 101 -6.02 -16.66 24.89
N THR A 102 -5.51 -16.28 23.72
CA THR A 102 -4.08 -16.34 23.39
C THR A 102 -3.39 -14.97 23.39
N CYS A 103 -4.17 -13.88 23.49
CA CYS A 103 -3.73 -12.50 23.32
C CYS A 103 -2.96 -12.28 22.00
N ARG A 104 -3.39 -12.95 20.92
CA ARG A 104 -2.75 -12.89 19.60
C ARG A 104 -3.64 -12.25 18.57
N VAL A 105 -3.05 -11.42 17.71
CA VAL A 105 -3.75 -10.83 16.56
C VAL A 105 -4.02 -11.93 15.53
N THR A 106 -5.29 -12.14 15.22
CA THR A 106 -5.80 -13.18 14.30
C THR A 106 -6.17 -12.59 12.95
N ARG A 107 -6.48 -11.29 12.88
CA ARG A 107 -6.83 -10.63 11.61
C ARG A 107 -6.42 -9.17 11.59
N VAL A 108 -5.93 -8.76 10.43
CA VAL A 108 -5.56 -7.38 10.11
C VAL A 108 -6.08 -7.07 8.70
N ILE A 109 -7.02 -6.14 8.57
CA ILE A 109 -7.53 -5.69 7.27
C ILE A 109 -7.23 -4.20 7.14
N SER A 110 -6.42 -3.83 6.15
CA SER A 110 -5.99 -2.45 5.93
C SER A 110 -6.42 -1.97 4.55
N THR A 111 -7.02 -0.78 4.51
CA THR A 111 -7.45 -0.12 3.27
C THR A 111 -6.93 1.31 3.25
N SER A 112 -6.63 1.84 2.06
CA SER A 112 -6.29 3.26 1.86
C SER A 112 -6.81 3.74 0.51
N ASP A 113 -7.55 4.83 0.48
CA ASP A 113 -8.14 5.37 -0.74
C ASP A 113 -7.10 6.09 -1.60
N MET A 114 -6.55 5.38 -2.58
CA MET A 114 -5.68 5.93 -3.61
C MET A 114 -6.48 6.54 -4.77
N LEU A 115 -7.75 6.17 -4.95
CA LEU A 115 -8.58 6.65 -6.05
C LEU A 115 -8.80 8.16 -5.97
N THR A 116 -9.19 8.65 -4.79
CA THR A 116 -9.49 10.06 -4.57
C THR A 116 -8.30 10.98 -4.89
N PRO A 117 -7.09 10.80 -4.34
CA PRO A 117 -5.96 11.68 -4.68
C PRO A 117 -5.52 11.54 -6.14
N MET A 118 -5.71 10.38 -6.77
CA MET A 118 -5.42 10.21 -8.20
C MET A 118 -6.41 10.96 -9.09
N LEU A 119 -7.69 10.96 -8.73
CA LEU A 119 -8.72 11.73 -9.42
C LEU A 119 -8.49 13.24 -9.26
N GLN A 120 -8.12 13.70 -8.07
CA GLN A 120 -7.76 15.10 -7.83
C GLN A 120 -6.54 15.55 -8.64
N LEU A 121 -5.56 14.65 -8.80
CA LEU A 121 -4.32 14.95 -9.53
C LEU A 121 -4.52 15.01 -11.05
N LEU A 122 -5.27 14.07 -11.62
CA LEU A 122 -5.43 13.93 -13.07
C LEU A 122 -6.63 14.70 -13.61
N ASP A 123 -7.62 14.99 -12.77
CA ASP A 123 -8.89 15.66 -13.11
C ASP A 123 -9.61 15.01 -14.31
N ASN A 124 -9.41 13.71 -14.50
CA ASN A 124 -9.96 12.96 -15.63
C ASN A 124 -10.13 11.48 -15.27
N LEU A 125 -11.38 11.01 -15.26
CA LEU A 125 -11.69 9.63 -14.88
C LEU A 125 -11.17 8.60 -15.88
N GLU A 126 -11.11 8.92 -17.18
CA GLU A 126 -10.55 8.01 -18.20
C GLU A 126 -9.05 7.82 -17.95
N ASP A 127 -8.32 8.89 -17.63
CA ASP A 127 -6.91 8.85 -17.32
C ASP A 127 -6.64 8.09 -16.01
N VAL A 128 -7.45 8.30 -14.98
CA VAL A 128 -7.39 7.51 -13.74
C VAL A 128 -7.62 6.02 -14.02
N SER A 129 -8.63 5.70 -14.83
CA SER A 129 -8.92 4.31 -15.24
C SER A 129 -7.73 3.68 -15.97
N ARG A 130 -7.10 4.41 -16.90
CA ARG A 130 -5.87 3.98 -17.61
C ARG A 130 -4.71 3.75 -16.66
N VAL A 131 -4.55 4.59 -15.64
CA VAL A 131 -3.49 4.38 -14.64
C VAL A 131 -3.69 3.05 -13.91
N PHE A 132 -4.91 2.69 -13.51
CA PHE A 132 -5.17 1.47 -12.74
C PHE A 132 -5.36 0.20 -13.57
N GLU A 133 -5.54 0.30 -14.89
CA GLU A 133 -5.86 -0.82 -15.79
C GLU A 133 -4.85 -1.98 -15.70
N GLN A 134 -3.56 -1.69 -15.84
CA GLN A 134 -2.47 -2.68 -15.79
C GLN A 134 -1.51 -2.43 -14.61
N ALA A 135 -1.92 -1.60 -13.65
CA ALA A 135 -1.16 -1.37 -12.44
C ALA A 135 -1.11 -2.63 -11.57
N LEU A 136 0.02 -2.82 -10.88
CA LEU A 136 0.15 -3.86 -9.86
C LEU A 136 -0.52 -3.47 -8.54
N ILE A 137 -1.18 -2.31 -8.46
CA ILE A 137 -1.91 -1.83 -7.28
C ILE A 137 -3.39 -1.65 -7.59
N SER A 138 -4.23 -1.85 -6.59
CA SER A 138 -5.65 -1.49 -6.63
C SER A 138 -5.89 -0.04 -6.19
N PRO A 139 -7.07 0.52 -6.51
CA PRO A 139 -7.47 1.85 -6.01
C PRO A 139 -7.55 1.94 -4.48
N GLU A 140 -7.65 0.81 -3.77
CA GLU A 140 -7.63 0.70 -2.30
C GLU A 140 -6.20 0.53 -1.74
N PHE A 141 -5.19 0.82 -2.54
CA PHE A 141 -3.76 0.72 -2.19
C PHE A 141 -3.30 -0.71 -1.84
N LEU A 142 -3.95 -1.72 -2.43
CA LEU A 142 -3.61 -3.13 -2.23
C LEU A 142 -2.77 -3.67 -3.39
N TRP A 143 -1.73 -4.44 -3.06
CA TRP A 143 -0.92 -5.12 -4.07
C TRP A 143 -1.74 -6.23 -4.75
N LYS A 144 -1.88 -6.18 -6.08
CA LYS A 144 -2.59 -7.18 -6.89
C LYS A 144 -1.68 -8.40 -7.12
N GLN A 145 -1.54 -9.26 -6.10
CA GLN A 145 -0.75 -10.50 -6.18
C GLN A 145 -1.22 -11.48 -7.28
N MET A 146 -2.49 -11.45 -7.67
CA MET A 146 -3.14 -12.47 -8.51
C MET A 146 -2.72 -12.49 -9.99
N LEU A 147 -2.01 -11.48 -10.50
CA LEU A 147 -1.64 -11.42 -11.93
C LEU A 147 -0.21 -11.91 -12.23
N TYR A 148 0.60 -12.20 -11.21
CA TYR A 148 1.97 -12.67 -11.38
C TYR A 148 2.23 -13.91 -10.52
N TYR A 149 1.76 -15.07 -11.00
CA TYR A 149 2.35 -16.36 -10.63
C TYR A 149 3.78 -16.45 -11.19
N ASN A 150 4.70 -15.66 -10.62
CA ASN A 150 6.13 -15.91 -10.71
C ASN A 150 6.68 -15.87 -9.29
N THR A 151 7.10 -17.04 -8.84
CA THR A 151 7.62 -17.43 -7.52
C THR A 151 8.93 -16.73 -7.15
N PHE A 152 8.92 -15.40 -7.04
CA PHE A 152 9.96 -14.66 -6.33
C PHE A 152 9.30 -13.83 -5.24
N PRO A 153 9.44 -14.20 -3.95
CA PRO A 153 8.95 -13.35 -2.88
C PRO A 153 9.60 -11.97 -2.99
N LEU A 154 8.81 -10.91 -2.81
CA LEU A 154 9.35 -9.56 -2.67
C LEU A 154 10.37 -9.58 -1.54
N GLN A 155 11.65 -9.51 -1.88
CA GLN A 155 12.70 -9.36 -0.87
C GLN A 155 12.74 -7.88 -0.48
N CYS A 156 12.29 -7.57 0.73
CA CYS A 156 12.58 -6.30 1.36
C CYS A 156 14.09 -6.09 1.30
N ARG A 157 14.55 -4.96 0.77
CA ARG A 157 15.93 -4.53 1.01
C ARG A 157 16.03 -4.31 2.50
N SER A 158 16.82 -5.11 3.19
CA SER A 158 17.12 -4.86 4.60
C SER A 158 17.67 -3.43 4.70
N SER A 159 16.86 -2.52 5.22
CA SER A 159 17.32 -1.21 5.66
C SER A 159 18.48 -1.47 6.61
N LYS A 160 19.67 -0.95 6.29
CA LYS A 160 20.75 -0.91 7.27
C LYS A 160 20.25 -0.01 8.40
N HIS A 161 19.86 -0.63 9.51
CA HIS A 161 19.50 -0.08 10.81
C HIS A 161 19.62 1.46 10.93
N SER A 162 18.49 2.14 11.06
CA SER A 162 18.40 3.30 11.96
C SER A 162 17.93 2.79 13.32
N PRO A 163 18.58 3.20 14.43
CA PRO A 163 18.23 2.68 15.75
C PRO A 163 16.87 3.22 16.19
N VAL A 164 16.05 2.29 16.67
CA VAL A 164 14.77 2.55 17.33
C VAL A 164 14.98 3.60 18.44
N PRO A 165 14.19 4.69 18.50
CA PRO A 165 14.22 5.59 19.65
C PRO A 165 13.73 4.82 20.88
N ARG A 166 14.57 4.74 21.93
CA ARG A 166 14.11 4.30 23.24
C ARG A 166 13.15 5.35 23.77
N LEU A 167 11.88 4.98 23.89
CA LEU A 167 10.94 5.71 24.73
C LEU A 167 11.33 5.43 26.18
N TYR A 168 11.71 6.48 26.90
CA TYR A 168 11.75 6.54 28.35
C TYR A 168 10.42 7.12 28.83
#